data_AF-A0A2C1KG71-F1
#
_entry.id   AF-A0A2C1KG71-F1
#
_cell.length_a   1.000
_cell.length_b   1.000
_cell.length_c   1.000
_cell.angle_alpha   90.00
_cell.angle_beta   90.00
_cell.angle_gamma   90.00
#
_symmetry.space_group_name_H-M   'P 1'
#
loop_
_entity.id
_entity.type
_entity.pdbx_description
1 polymer ?
#
loop_
_entity_poly.entity_id
_entity_poly.type
_entity_poly.pdbx_seq_one_letter_code
_entity_poly.pdbx_strand_id
1 'polypeptide(L)'
;MVEANNQLFGNFMLDLYHKDIMNHIKNYYEDEKINGYSMPEGNKPVYIRTSTNLKDVEEQFSYVLKTTILPTDKDGTIRGKVTLYLAVEPSRVNETNLPKVLKQMKLIKYEHEEVKK
;
A
#
# COMPACT_ATOMS: atom_id res chain seq x y z
N MET A 1 3.56 18.81 -20.55
CA MET A 1 3.09 17.53 -20.00
C MET A 1 2.20 17.85 -18.82
N VAL A 2 0.91 17.54 -18.90
CA VAL A 2 0.02 17.68 -17.74
C VAL A 2 0.39 16.54 -16.80
N GLU A 3 0.95 16.84 -15.63
CA GLU A 3 1.02 15.87 -14.54
C GLU A 3 -0.43 15.50 -14.22
N ALA A 4 -0.89 14.36 -14.74
CA ALA A 4 -2.17 13.80 -14.36
C ALA A 4 -2.14 13.66 -12.84
N ASN A 5 -3.01 14.39 -12.16
CA ASN A 5 -3.06 14.45 -10.71
C ASN A 5 -3.60 13.12 -10.18
N ASN A 6 -2.76 12.07 -10.23
CA ASN A 6 -3.06 10.68 -9.86
C ASN A 6 -3.29 10.50 -8.35
N GLN A 7 -3.32 11.60 -7.59
CA GLN A 7 -3.56 11.59 -6.15
C GLN A 7 -4.94 11.04 -5.80
N LEU A 8 -5.99 11.34 -6.58
CA LEU A 8 -7.33 10.81 -6.35
C LEU A 8 -7.39 9.29 -6.57
N PHE A 9 -6.87 8.83 -7.70
CA PHE A 9 -6.75 7.40 -7.98
C PHE A 9 -5.91 6.71 -6.90
N GLY A 10 -4.91 7.41 -6.38
CA GLY A 10 -4.08 6.89 -5.34
C GLY A 10 -4.74 6.72 -4.00
N ASN A 11 -5.43 7.75 -3.53
CA ASN A 11 -6.20 7.64 -2.30
C ASN A 11 -7.26 6.55 -2.42
N PHE A 12 -7.95 6.46 -3.56
CA PHE A 12 -8.90 5.37 -3.83
C PHE A 12 -8.26 3.98 -3.70
N MET A 13 -7.06 3.79 -4.26
CA MET A 13 -6.34 2.53 -4.16
C MET A 13 -5.88 2.23 -2.72
N LEU A 14 -5.50 3.24 -1.94
CA LEU A 14 -5.20 3.04 -0.51
C LEU A 14 -6.44 2.58 0.26
N ASP A 15 -7.60 3.17 -0.03
CA ASP A 15 -8.87 2.76 0.58
C ASP A 15 -9.24 1.34 0.17
N LEU A 16 -9.07 1.03 -1.12
CA LEU A 16 -9.37 -0.29 -1.70
C LEU A 16 -8.56 -1.42 -1.05
N TYR A 17 -7.30 -1.17 -0.70
CA TYR A 17 -6.40 -2.14 -0.07
C TYR A 17 -6.17 -1.88 1.42
N HIS A 18 -7.00 -1.05 2.07
CA HIS A 18 -6.79 -0.61 3.45
C HIS A 18 -6.63 -1.79 4.43
N LYS A 19 -7.47 -2.81 4.31
CA LYS A 19 -7.45 -3.99 5.18
C LYS A 19 -6.11 -4.72 5.09
N ASP A 20 -5.61 -4.97 3.89
CA ASP A 20 -4.36 -5.69 3.69
C ASP A 20 -3.14 -4.85 4.09
N ILE A 21 -3.18 -3.54 3.83
CA ILE A 21 -2.18 -2.59 4.33
C ILE A 21 -2.11 -2.65 5.86
N MET A 22 -3.26 -2.58 6.54
CA MET A 22 -3.33 -2.70 7.99
C MET A 22 -2.78 -4.04 8.49
N ASN A 23 -3.09 -5.15 7.81
CA ASN A 23 -2.55 -6.46 8.16
C ASN A 23 -1.02 -6.49 8.03
N HIS A 24 -0.45 -5.93 6.97
CA HIS A 24 1.00 -5.84 6.80
C HIS A 24 1.67 -5.03 7.91
N ILE A 25 1.09 -3.90 8.29
CA ILE A 25 1.60 -3.06 9.39
C ILE A 25 1.53 -3.82 10.72
N LYS A 26 0.37 -4.38 11.07
CA LYS A 26 0.19 -5.11 12.33
C LYS A 26 1.13 -6.30 12.45
N ASN A 27 1.32 -7.04 11.36
CA ASN A 27 2.27 -8.15 11.32
C ASN A 27 3.72 -7.69 11.49
N TYR A 28 4.09 -6.52 10.94
CA TYR A 28 5.45 -5.99 11.09
C TYR A 28 5.77 -5.56 12.52
N TYR A 29 4.84 -4.87 13.18
CA TYR A 29 5.03 -4.39 14.55
C TYR A 29 4.70 -5.45 15.62
N GLU A 30 4.11 -6.58 15.22
CA GLU A 30 3.56 -7.59 16.12
C GLU A 30 2.61 -6.99 17.19
N ASP A 31 1.88 -5.91 16.83
CA ASP A 31 1.09 -5.11 17.76
C ASP A 31 -0.33 -4.82 17.22
N GLU A 32 -1.33 -5.35 17.91
CA GLU A 32 -2.75 -5.11 17.60
C GLU A 32 -3.25 -3.72 18.03
N LYS A 33 -2.47 -2.96 18.79
CA LYS A 33 -2.81 -1.59 19.22
C LYS A 33 -2.83 -0.59 18.07
N ILE A 34 -2.12 -0.89 16.98
CA ILE A 34 -2.15 -0.10 15.75
C ILE A 34 -3.55 -0.21 15.16
N ASN A 35 -4.27 0.91 15.12
CA ASN A 35 -5.67 0.96 14.70
C ASN A 35 -5.89 1.74 13.41
N GLY A 36 -4.85 2.37 12.87
CA GLY A 36 -4.92 3.07 11.60
C GLY A 36 -3.53 3.51 11.12
N TYR A 37 -3.55 4.29 10.05
CA TYR A 37 -2.39 5.01 9.57
C TYR A 37 -2.84 6.33 8.95
N SER A 38 -1.95 7.32 8.95
CA SER A 38 -2.11 8.56 8.18
C SER A 38 -1.06 8.65 7.08
N MET A 39 -1.20 9.64 6.20
CA MET A 39 -0.17 9.97 5.23
C MET A 39 0.68 11.15 5.74
N PRO A 40 2.01 11.13 5.57
CA PRO A 40 2.84 12.30 5.82
C PRO A 40 2.39 13.48 4.94
N GLU A 41 2.48 14.69 5.48
CA GLU A 41 2.15 15.91 4.73
C GLU A 41 2.98 16.00 3.44
N GLY A 42 2.33 16.40 2.35
CA GLY A 42 2.98 16.52 1.03
C GLY A 42 3.31 15.19 0.35
N ASN A 43 3.10 14.04 1.00
CA ASN A 43 3.29 12.74 0.37
C ASN A 43 2.07 12.39 -0.48
N LYS A 44 2.31 11.97 -1.73
CA LYS A 44 1.28 11.48 -2.64
C LYS A 44 1.60 10.04 -2.98
N PRO A 45 0.63 9.12 -2.92
CA PRO A 45 0.90 7.74 -3.28
C PRO A 45 1.14 7.68 -4.79
N VAL A 46 2.13 6.91 -5.21
CA VAL A 46 2.57 6.81 -6.59
C VAL A 46 2.11 5.48 -7.17
N TYR A 47 1.60 5.52 -8.40
CA TYR A 47 1.11 4.36 -9.13
C TYR A 47 1.85 4.23 -10.43
N ILE A 48 2.42 3.06 -10.65
CA ILE A 48 3.23 2.75 -11.79
C ILE A 48 2.64 1.53 -12.48
N ARG A 49 2.33 1.62 -13.77
CA ARG A 49 1.93 0.43 -14.54
C ARG A 49 3.08 -0.56 -14.56
N THR A 50 2.80 -1.83 -14.28
CA THR A 50 3.82 -2.89 -14.24
C THR A 50 4.43 -3.14 -15.61
N SER A 51 3.61 -3.04 -16.67
CA SER A 51 3.98 -3.22 -18.08
C SER A 51 5.12 -2.31 -18.56
N THR A 52 5.47 -1.28 -17.80
CA THR A 52 6.55 -0.34 -18.16
C THR A 52 7.81 -0.51 -17.32
N ASN A 53 7.77 -1.21 -16.17
CA ASN A 53 8.83 -1.08 -15.16
C ASN A 53 9.22 -2.35 -14.40
N LEU A 54 8.45 -3.45 -14.47
CA LEU A 54 8.72 -4.64 -13.65
C LEU A 54 8.42 -5.96 -14.39
N LYS A 55 9.44 -6.46 -15.09
CA LYS A 55 9.49 -7.85 -15.55
C LYS A 55 9.36 -8.76 -14.32
N ASP A 56 8.57 -9.83 -14.42
CA ASP A 56 8.20 -10.81 -13.36
C ASP A 56 6.96 -10.46 -12.51
N VAL A 57 6.51 -9.20 -12.47
CA VAL A 57 5.30 -8.79 -11.73
C VAL A 57 4.13 -8.51 -12.68
N GLU A 58 4.43 -8.08 -13.91
CA GLU A 58 3.45 -7.64 -14.92
C GLU A 58 2.47 -8.71 -15.38
N GLU A 59 2.84 -10.00 -15.35
CA GLU A 59 1.96 -11.09 -15.75
C GLU A 59 0.79 -11.29 -14.78
N GLN A 60 0.94 -10.88 -13.52
CA GLN A 60 -0.06 -11.12 -12.48
C GLN A 60 -0.72 -9.84 -11.97
N PHE A 61 -0.06 -8.69 -12.08
CA PHE A 61 -0.54 -7.44 -11.51
C PHE A 61 -0.40 -6.31 -12.52
N SER A 62 -1.40 -5.45 -12.63
CA SER A 62 -1.40 -4.30 -13.53
C SER A 62 -0.63 -3.09 -13.00
N TYR A 63 -0.47 -2.96 -11.68
CA TYR A 63 0.13 -1.78 -11.06
C TYR A 63 1.08 -2.10 -9.91
N VAL A 64 2.01 -1.20 -9.66
CA VAL A 64 2.71 -1.06 -8.38
C VAL A 64 2.31 0.24 -7.71
N LEU A 65 1.82 0.10 -6.49
CA LEU A 65 1.51 1.17 -5.56
C LEU A 65 2.72 1.36 -4.63
N LYS A 66 3.32 2.55 -4.68
CA LYS A 66 4.27 3.03 -3.68
C LYS A 66 3.60 4.05 -2.78
N THR A 67 3.51 3.78 -1.48
CA THR A 67 2.91 4.72 -0.51
C THR A 67 3.75 4.80 0.74
N THR A 68 3.84 5.99 1.32
CA THR A 68 4.40 6.17 2.66
C THR A 68 3.28 6.52 3.62
N ILE A 69 3.25 5.84 4.75
CA ILE A 69 2.21 5.95 5.78
C ILE A 69 2.86 6.06 7.16
N LEU A 70 2.09 6.59 8.10
CA LEU A 70 2.45 6.75 9.50
C LEU A 70 1.49 5.87 10.32
N PRO A 71 1.89 4.63 10.69
CA PRO A 71 1.09 3.78 11.56
C PRO A 71 0.83 4.45 12.91
N THR A 72 -0.41 4.38 13.37
CA THR A 72 -0.86 5.09 14.56
C THR A 72 -1.60 4.16 15.50
N ASP A 73 -1.33 4.30 16.80
CA ASP A 73 -2.07 3.66 17.87
C ASP A 73 -3.40 4.40 18.16
N LYS A 74 -4.27 3.76 18.96
CA LYS A 74 -5.57 4.36 19.36
C LYS A 74 -5.47 5.72 20.05
N ASP A 75 -4.34 6.01 20.69
CA ASP A 75 -4.09 7.28 21.40
C ASP A 75 -3.47 8.36 20.50
N GLY A 76 -3.25 8.08 19.21
CA GLY A 76 -2.63 9.00 18.28
C GLY A 76 -1.11 8.89 18.21
N THR A 77 -0.48 7.98 18.96
CA THR A 77 0.97 7.77 18.91
C THR A 77 1.40 7.21 17.56
N ILE A 78 2.29 7.94 16.86
CA ILE A 78 2.90 7.47 15.60
C ILE A 78 4.05 6.50 15.93
N ARG A 79 4.02 5.30 15.35
CA ARG A 79 5.00 4.23 15.61
C ARG A 79 6.25 4.30 14.74
N GLY A 80 6.16 4.98 13.60
CA GLY A 80 7.18 4.92 12.57
C GLY A 80 6.70 5.59 11.30
N LYS A 81 7.59 5.63 10.33
CA LYS A 81 7.28 5.96 8.95
C LYS A 81 7.56 4.73 8.10
N VAL A 82 6.52 4.25 7.43
CA VAL A 82 6.55 3.02 6.66
C VAL A 82 6.33 3.34 5.20
N THR A 83 7.18 2.83 4.31
CA THR A 83 6.96 2.88 2.86
C THR A 83 6.69 1.48 2.33
N LEU A 84 5.52 1.31 1.71
CA LEU A 84 5.05 0.06 1.12
C LEU A 84 5.18 0.12 -0.40
N TYR A 85 5.65 -0.97 -0.99
CA TYR A 85 5.63 -1.21 -2.43
C TYR A 85 4.75 -2.44 -2.68
N LEU A 86 3.58 -2.23 -3.26
CA LEU A 86 2.54 -3.25 -3.41
C LEU A 86 2.29 -3.48 -4.89
N ALA A 87 2.47 -4.71 -5.37
CA ALA A 87 1.90 -5.12 -6.65
C ALA A 87 0.40 -5.33 -6.45
N VAL A 88 -0.43 -4.73 -7.29
CA VAL A 88 -1.89 -4.72 -7.11
C VAL A 88 -2.62 -4.95 -8.43
N GLU A 89 -3.72 -5.67 -8.34
CA GLU A 89 -4.63 -5.94 -9.46
C GLU A 89 -6.06 -5.49 -9.08
N PRO A 90 -6.41 -4.21 -9.30
CA PRO A 90 -7.67 -3.63 -8.87
C PRO A 90 -8.90 -4.38 -9.35
N SER A 91 -8.84 -4.93 -10.57
CA SER A 91 -9.97 -5.66 -11.18
C SER A 91 -10.43 -6.86 -10.33
N ARG A 92 -9.54 -7.39 -9.50
CA ARG A 92 -9.77 -8.60 -8.71
C ARG A 92 -10.29 -8.36 -7.30
N VAL A 93 -10.32 -7.12 -6.79
CA VAL A 93 -10.60 -6.84 -5.36
C VAL A 93 -11.96 -7.36 -4.90
N ASN A 94 -12.97 -7.31 -5.77
CA ASN A 94 -14.32 -7.79 -5.46
C ASN A 94 -14.59 -9.23 -5.92
N GLU A 95 -13.59 -9.93 -6.46
CA GLU A 95 -13.77 -11.32 -6.88
C GLU A 95 -13.72 -12.25 -5.67
N THR A 96 -14.83 -12.92 -5.40
CA THR A 96 -14.98 -13.84 -4.27
C THR A 96 -14.44 -15.24 -4.53
N ASN A 97 -14.26 -15.63 -5.80
CA ASN A 97 -13.87 -16.97 -6.24
C ASN A 97 -12.60 -16.96 -7.09
N LEU A 98 -11.61 -16.14 -6.71
CA LEU A 98 -10.31 -16.13 -7.37
C LEU A 98 -9.62 -17.49 -7.28
N PRO A 99 -9.12 -18.05 -8.41
CA PRO A 99 -8.20 -19.17 -8.38
C PRO A 99 -7.05 -18.87 -7.42
N LYS A 100 -6.63 -19.84 -6.59
CA LYS A 100 -5.58 -19.65 -5.57
C LYS A 100 -4.25 -19.10 -6.11
N VAL A 101 -4.00 -19.30 -7.40
CA VAL A 101 -2.79 -18.82 -8.09
C VAL A 101 -2.82 -17.31 -8.31
N LEU A 102 -4.02 -16.73 -8.44
CA LEU A 102 -4.22 -15.30 -8.64
C LEU A 102 -4.35 -14.61 -7.30
N LYS A 103 -3.65 -13.49 -7.18
CA LYS A 103 -3.71 -12.63 -6.00
C LYS A 103 -4.21 -11.26 -6.40
N GLN A 104 -4.93 -10.61 -5.48
CA GLN A 104 -5.34 -9.21 -5.60
C GLN A 104 -4.16 -8.28 -5.32
N MET A 105 -3.28 -8.68 -4.41
CA MET A 105 -2.05 -7.94 -4.12
C MET A 105 -0.87 -8.84 -3.74
N LYS A 106 0.33 -8.26 -3.79
CA LYS A 106 1.56 -8.81 -3.22
C LYS A 106 2.43 -7.67 -2.69
N LEU A 107 2.88 -7.78 -1.45
CA LEU A 107 3.94 -6.92 -0.93
C LEU A 107 5.26 -7.24 -1.63
N ILE A 108 5.83 -6.24 -2.31
CA ILE A 108 7.13 -6.32 -3.00
C ILE A 108 8.24 -5.93 -2.03
N LYS A 109 8.06 -4.81 -1.33
CA LYS A 109 9.05 -4.24 -0.42
C LYS A 109 8.38 -3.49 0.72
N TYR A 110 8.99 -3.58 1.90
CA TYR A 110 8.61 -2.86 3.11
C TYR A 110 9.83 -2.11 3.63
N GLU A 111 9.74 -0.79 3.70
CA GLU A 111 10.78 0.07 4.28
C GLU A 111 10.23 0.69 5.55
N HIS A 112 11.00 0.66 6.64
CA HIS A 112 10.63 1.25 7.92
C HIS A 112 11.71 2.22 8.39
N GLU A 113 11.28 3.41 8.79
CA GLU A 113 12.07 4.43 9.44
C GLU A 113 11.47 4.69 10.82
N GLU A 114 12.27 4.54 11.88
CA GLU A 114 11.85 4.92 13.23
C GLU A 114 11.67 6.44 13.31
N VAL A 115 10.58 6.90 13.94
CA VAL A 115 10.46 8.31 14.30
C VAL A 115 11.38 8.55 15.49
N LYS A 116 12.49 9.29 15.30
CA LYS A 116 13.33 9.73 16.40
C LYS A 116 12.48 10.54 17.38
N LYS A 117 12.42 10.08 18.62
CA LYS A 117 11.84 10.84 19.75
C LYS A 117 12.66 12.08 20.04
#